data_AF-A0A9D5J3J9-F1
#
_entry.id   AF-A0A9D5J3J9-F1
#
_cell.length_a   1.000
_cell.length_b   1.000
_cell.length_c   1.000
_cell.angle_alpha   90.00
_cell.angle_beta   90.00
_cell.angle_gamma   90.00
#
_symmetry.space_group_name_H-M   'P 1'
#
loop_
_entity.id
_entity.type
_entity.pdbx_description
1 polymer ?
#
loop_
_entity_poly.entity_id
_entity_poly.type
_entity_poly.pdbx_seq_one_letter_code
_entity_poly.pdbx_strand_id
1 'polypeptide(L)'
;MELPADLRLILVHKQKTSGRLRFLRLPHGTVAFTPLPPLSDLMDNADPPQVVHHPAAFIKAAEDRLGLPAGSLAHEPEFQVTVDTPAGPVAMHLASFTTIDPPFDEAAALGGRFIAITEAMGGMPVEMDLLRHAYEVLLG
;
A
#
# COMPACT_ATOMS: atom_id res chain seq x y z
N MET A 1 10.63 -13.79 7.71
CA MET A 1 9.65 -13.34 8.70
C MET A 1 8.29 -13.37 8.04
N GLU A 2 7.35 -14.13 8.60
CA GLU A 2 5.95 -14.06 8.14
C GLU A 2 5.34 -12.78 8.68
N LEU A 3 4.65 -12.06 7.79
CA LEU A 3 3.95 -10.83 8.14
C LEU A 3 2.55 -11.20 8.66
N PRO A 4 2.03 -10.52 9.68
CA PRO A 4 0.65 -10.70 10.14
C PRO A 4 -0.37 -10.71 9.00
N ALA A 5 -1.34 -11.61 9.08
CA ALA A 5 -2.33 -11.79 8.01
C ALA A 5 -3.36 -10.66 7.95
N ASP A 6 -3.51 -9.89 9.02
CA ASP A 6 -4.50 -8.85 9.26
C ASP A 6 -4.02 -7.42 8.98
N LEU A 7 -2.82 -7.25 8.40
CA LEU A 7 -2.32 -5.94 8.00
C LEU A 7 -1.65 -5.98 6.62
N ARG A 8 -1.88 -4.95 5.80
CA ARG A 8 -1.29 -4.79 4.47
C ARG A 8 -0.86 -3.36 4.21
N LEU A 9 0.03 -3.21 3.21
CA LEU A 9 0.52 -1.91 2.76
C LEU A 9 0.06 -1.61 1.34
N ILE A 10 -0.17 -0.33 1.07
CA ILE A 10 -0.06 0.28 -0.25
C ILE A 10 1.24 1.08 -0.25
N LEU A 11 2.00 0.99 -1.33
CA LEU A 11 3.27 1.71 -1.47
C LEU A 11 3.16 2.77 -2.55
N VAL A 12 3.56 4.00 -2.23
CA VAL A 12 3.37 5.18 -3.09
C VAL A 12 4.65 6.00 -3.19
N HIS A 13 4.94 6.55 -4.35
CA HIS A 13 5.96 7.58 -4.53
C HIS A 13 5.27 8.91 -4.79
N LYS A 14 5.66 9.95 -4.04
CA LYS A 14 5.20 11.33 -4.22
C LYS A 14 6.35 12.18 -4.74
N GLN A 15 6.24 12.61 -5.98
CA GLN A 15 7.26 13.45 -6.58
C GLN A 15 7.17 14.88 -6.02
N LYS A 16 8.22 15.34 -5.32
CA LYS A 16 8.24 16.59 -4.54
C LYS A 16 8.02 17.87 -5.34
N THR A 17 8.37 17.90 -6.62
CA THR A 17 8.30 19.10 -7.48
C THR A 17 6.93 19.28 -8.15
N SER A 18 6.31 18.18 -8.56
CA SER A 18 5.13 18.13 -9.42
C SER A 18 3.88 17.66 -8.68
N GLY A 19 4.03 17.11 -7.47
CA GLY A 19 2.95 16.45 -6.73
C GLY A 19 2.49 15.14 -7.35
N ARG A 20 3.15 14.65 -8.42
CA ARG A 20 2.74 13.42 -9.11
C ARG A 20 2.84 12.23 -8.16
N LEU A 21 1.73 11.51 -8.02
CA LEU A 21 1.64 10.26 -7.27
C LEU A 21 1.79 9.06 -8.21
N ARG A 22 2.59 8.09 -7.78
CA ARG A 22 2.69 6.78 -8.44
C ARG A 22 2.62 5.68 -7.40
N PHE A 23 1.82 4.66 -7.65
CA PHE A 23 1.65 3.51 -6.76
C PHE A 23 2.48 2.34 -7.28
N LEU A 24 3.07 1.57 -6.38
CA LEU A 24 3.68 0.30 -6.75
C LEU A 24 2.56 -0.70 -7.08
N ARG A 25 2.63 -1.28 -8.27
CA ARG A 25 1.81 -2.42 -8.69
C ARG A 25 2.71 -3.63 -8.87
N LEU A 26 2.47 -4.66 -8.08
CA LEU A 26 3.07 -5.98 -8.21
C LEU A 26 2.25 -6.83 -9.22
N PRO A 27 2.75 -8.02 -9.63
CA PRO A 27 2.02 -8.88 -10.57
C PRO A 27 0.58 -9.18 -10.16
N HIS A 28 0.30 -9.25 -8.86
CA HIS A 28 -1.03 -9.56 -8.33
C HIS A 28 -1.92 -8.34 -8.03
N GLY A 29 -1.40 -7.11 -8.03
CA GLY A 29 -2.19 -5.93 -7.64
C GLY A 29 -1.36 -4.83 -6.98
N THR A 30 -2.04 -3.83 -6.40
CA THR A 30 -1.40 -2.71 -5.70
C THR A 30 -1.26 -2.93 -4.20
N VAL A 31 -1.92 -3.95 -3.65
CA VAL A 31 -1.70 -4.36 -2.26
C VAL A 31 -0.38 -5.11 -2.15
N ALA A 32 0.53 -4.59 -1.33
CA ALA A 32 1.90 -5.07 -1.25
C ALA A 32 1.98 -6.51 -0.73
N PHE A 33 2.76 -7.32 -1.46
CA PHE A 33 3.22 -8.67 -1.15
C PHE A 33 2.20 -9.80 -0.98
N THR A 34 1.00 -9.52 -0.50
CA THR A 34 -0.07 -10.53 -0.38
C THR A 34 -1.38 -9.91 -0.87
N PRO A 35 -1.99 -10.43 -1.95
CA PRO A 35 -3.22 -9.90 -2.48
C PRO A 35 -4.36 -9.98 -1.46
N LEU A 36 -5.35 -9.11 -1.61
CA LEU A 36 -6.63 -9.28 -0.93
C LEU A 36 -7.35 -10.52 -1.52
N PRO A 37 -8.02 -11.33 -0.69
CA PRO A 37 -8.80 -12.45 -1.20
C PRO A 37 -10.01 -11.95 -2.00
N PRO A 38 -10.59 -12.76 -2.91
CA PRO A 38 -11.85 -12.44 -3.55
C PRO A 38 -12.94 -12.12 -2.52
N LEU A 39 -13.92 -11.32 -2.92
CA LEU A 39 -15.01 -10.84 -2.06
C LEU A 39 -14.55 -9.92 -0.91
N SER A 40 -13.33 -9.36 -1.00
CA SER A 40 -12.93 -8.28 -0.10
C SER A 40 -13.64 -6.98 -0.48
N ASP A 41 -14.06 -6.23 0.53
CA ASP A 41 -14.76 -4.96 0.35
C ASP A 41 -14.29 -3.92 1.38
N LEU A 42 -14.40 -2.64 1.04
CA LEU A 42 -13.98 -1.57 1.94
C LEU A 42 -15.02 -1.42 3.06
N MET A 43 -14.54 -1.41 4.30
CA MET A 43 -15.44 -1.32 5.45
C MET A 43 -15.65 0.15 5.82
N ASP A 44 -16.79 0.71 5.40
CA ASP A 44 -17.18 2.08 5.74
C ASP A 44 -17.42 2.20 7.26
N ASN A 45 -16.87 3.25 7.87
CA ASN A 45 -17.04 3.55 9.31
C ASN A 45 -16.64 2.39 10.23
N ALA A 46 -15.55 1.68 9.90
CA ALA A 46 -14.98 0.68 10.78
C ALA A 46 -14.57 1.30 12.13
N ASP A 47 -15.03 0.71 13.23
CA ASP A 47 -14.43 0.99 14.54
C ASP A 47 -12.93 0.63 14.47
N PRO A 48 -12.04 1.46 15.04
CA PRO A 48 -10.62 1.13 15.08
C PRO A 48 -10.43 -0.23 15.75
N PRO A 49 -9.67 -1.16 15.15
CA PRO A 49 -9.53 -2.51 15.67
C PRO A 49 -8.95 -2.50 17.08
N GLN A 50 -9.43 -3.41 17.94
CA GLN A 50 -8.98 -3.50 19.35
C GLN A 50 -7.48 -3.84 19.47
N VAL A 51 -6.88 -4.41 18.42
CA VAL A 51 -5.45 -4.68 18.32
C VAL A 51 -4.95 -4.05 17.02
N VAL A 52 -4.10 -3.03 17.15
CA VAL A 52 -3.42 -2.40 16.01
C VAL A 52 -1.99 -2.94 15.97
N HIS A 53 -1.70 -3.85 15.03
CA HIS A 53 -0.31 -4.19 14.74
C HIS A 53 0.42 -2.93 14.24
N HIS A 54 1.51 -2.55 14.89
CA HIS A 54 2.23 -1.33 14.50
C HIS A 54 2.83 -1.51 13.10
N PRO A 55 2.61 -0.56 12.16
CA PRO A 55 3.06 -0.69 10.77
C PRO A 55 4.58 -0.72 10.59
N ALA A 56 5.37 -0.46 11.63
CA ALA A 56 6.82 -0.36 11.53
C ALA A 56 7.47 -1.70 11.13
N ALA A 57 6.92 -2.82 11.63
CA ALA A 57 7.40 -4.15 11.24
C ALA A 57 7.13 -4.45 9.76
N PHE A 58 5.98 -3.99 9.24
CA PHE A 58 5.62 -4.15 7.83
C PHE A 58 6.43 -3.26 6.91
N ILE A 59 6.69 -2.02 7.33
CA ILE A 59 7.53 -1.09 6.57
C ILE A 59 8.93 -1.65 6.45
N LYS A 60 9.53 -2.10 7.56
CA LYS A 60 10.85 -2.75 7.54
C LYS A 60 10.86 -3.98 6.63
N ALA A 61 9.86 -4.85 6.75
CA ALA A 61 9.78 -6.03 5.89
C ALA A 61 9.55 -5.67 4.41
N ALA A 62 8.89 -4.55 4.12
CA ALA A 62 8.73 -4.05 2.77
C ALA A 62 10.06 -3.56 2.20
N GLU A 63 10.84 -2.82 2.98
CA GLU A 63 12.20 -2.41 2.63
C GLU A 63 13.07 -3.65 2.34
N ASP A 64 13.07 -4.64 3.25
CA ASP A 64 13.83 -5.88 3.08
C ASP A 64 13.42 -6.64 1.81
N ARG A 65 12.11 -6.76 1.52
CA ARG A 65 11.62 -7.47 0.32
C ARG A 65 11.93 -6.74 -0.98
N LEU A 66 11.93 -5.41 -0.96
CA LEU A 66 12.30 -4.59 -2.11
C LEU A 66 13.82 -4.43 -2.25
N GLY A 67 14.61 -4.91 -1.29
CA GLY A 67 16.07 -4.72 -1.29
C GLY A 67 16.49 -3.28 -1.04
N LEU A 68 15.66 -2.51 -0.32
CA LEU A 68 15.89 -1.09 -0.05
C LEU A 68 16.64 -0.88 1.26
N PRO A 69 17.45 0.19 1.38
CA PRO A 69 18.01 0.62 2.65
C PRO A 69 16.93 0.93 3.69
N ALA A 70 17.25 0.72 4.97
CA ALA A 70 16.35 1.11 6.06
C ALA A 70 16.04 2.62 6.03
N GLY A 71 14.77 2.98 6.20
CA GLY A 71 14.28 4.36 6.11
C GLY A 71 13.95 4.83 4.68
N SER A 72 13.94 3.93 3.71
CA SER A 72 13.48 4.22 2.33
C SER A 72 11.97 4.34 2.22
N LEU A 73 11.23 3.88 3.24
CA LEU A 73 9.78 3.98 3.34
C LEU A 73 9.37 4.76 4.60
N ALA A 74 8.44 5.71 4.46
CA ALA A 74 7.83 6.46 5.55
C ALA A 74 6.36 6.10 5.71
N HIS A 75 5.87 5.93 6.94
CA HIS A 75 4.45 5.69 7.21
C HIS A 75 3.63 6.96 6.97
N GLU A 76 2.49 6.83 6.30
CA GLU A 76 1.48 7.90 6.15
C GLU A 76 0.34 7.65 7.14
N PRO A 77 0.34 8.31 8.33
CA PRO A 77 -0.57 7.96 9.43
C PRO A 77 -2.01 8.40 9.21
N GLU A 78 -2.25 9.32 8.27
CA GLU A 78 -3.59 9.82 7.92
C GLU A 78 -4.38 8.83 7.06
N PHE A 79 -3.71 7.83 6.47
CA PHE A 79 -4.37 6.74 5.77
C PHE A 79 -4.61 5.56 6.71
N GLN A 80 -5.86 5.39 7.13
CA GLN A 80 -6.30 4.28 7.97
C GLN A 80 -7.62 3.74 7.44
N VAL A 81 -7.56 2.58 6.80
CA VAL A 81 -8.73 1.91 6.21
C VAL A 81 -8.75 0.46 6.68
N THR A 82 -9.94 -0.08 6.90
CA THR A 82 -10.14 -1.51 7.12
C THR A 82 -10.86 -2.11 5.92
N VAL A 83 -10.38 -3.25 5.45
CA VAL A 83 -11.02 -4.04 4.41
C VAL A 83 -11.64 -5.27 5.06
N ASP A 84 -12.94 -5.48 4.85
CA ASP A 84 -13.58 -6.73 5.24
C ASP A 84 -13.17 -7.83 4.26
N THR A 85 -12.82 -8.99 4.80
CA THR A 85 -12.44 -10.15 3.99
C THR A 85 -13.07 -11.42 4.55
N PRO A 86 -13.24 -12.48 3.74
CA PRO A 86 -13.73 -13.77 4.24
C PRO A 86 -12.90 -14.40 5.37
N ALA A 87 -11.63 -13.98 5.54
CA ALA A 87 -10.74 -14.46 6.59
C ALA A 87 -10.71 -13.55 7.83
N GLY A 88 -11.50 -12.47 7.83
CA GLY A 88 -11.51 -11.43 8.85
C GLY A 88 -11.03 -10.07 8.33
N PRO A 89 -11.20 -9.00 9.12
CA PRO A 89 -10.82 -7.66 8.73
C PRO A 89 -9.30 -7.52 8.56
N VAL A 90 -8.89 -6.74 7.57
CA VAL A 90 -7.49 -6.44 7.27
C VAL A 90 -7.28 -4.93 7.35
N ALA A 91 -6.36 -4.50 8.21
CA ALA A 91 -5.92 -3.12 8.32
C ALA A 91 -5.03 -2.74 7.13
N MET A 92 -5.42 -1.69 6.42
CA MET A 92 -4.67 -1.13 5.30
C MET A 92 -3.93 0.12 5.75
N HIS A 93 -2.62 0.14 5.52
CA HIS A 93 -1.78 1.31 5.71
C HIS A 93 -1.10 1.75 4.42
N LEU A 94 -0.64 2.99 4.41
CA LEU A 94 0.08 3.58 3.30
C LEU A 94 1.51 3.90 3.73
N ALA A 95 2.47 3.62 2.86
CA ALA A 95 3.84 4.05 3.05
C ALA A 95 4.40 4.71 1.79
N SER A 96 5.10 5.82 1.98
CA SER A 96 5.70 6.59 0.89
C SER A 96 7.19 6.31 0.73
N PHE A 97 7.64 6.17 -0.51
CA PHE A 97 9.06 6.14 -0.85
C PHE A 97 9.69 7.50 -0.57
N THR A 98 10.81 7.51 0.16
CA THR A 98 11.49 8.75 0.58
C THR A 98 12.47 9.29 -0.47
N THR A 99 12.80 8.47 -1.48
CA THR A 99 13.70 8.80 -2.58
C THR A 99 13.12 9.85 -3.53
N ILE A 100 14.00 10.58 -4.22
CA ILE A 100 13.58 11.61 -5.20
C ILE A 100 12.83 10.96 -6.37
N ASP A 101 13.41 9.90 -6.92
CA ASP A 101 12.82 9.10 -7.99
C ASP A 101 12.26 7.79 -7.43
N PRO A 102 11.21 7.22 -8.05
CA PRO A 102 10.74 5.89 -7.70
C PRO A 102 11.86 4.85 -7.86
N PRO A 103 11.99 3.86 -6.96
CA PRO A 103 12.95 2.76 -7.08
C PRO A 103 12.49 1.75 -8.15
N PHE A 104 12.65 2.13 -9.42
CA PHE A 104 12.14 1.37 -10.56
C PHE A 104 12.79 -0.01 -10.71
N ASP A 105 14.09 -0.10 -10.50
CA ASP A 105 14.85 -1.34 -10.68
C ASP A 105 14.49 -2.36 -9.60
N GLU A 106 14.33 -1.90 -8.36
CA GLU A 106 13.91 -2.72 -7.22
C GLU A 106 12.46 -3.22 -7.38
N ALA A 107 11.57 -2.35 -7.86
CA ALA A 107 10.21 -2.75 -8.20
C ALA A 107 10.21 -3.81 -9.31
N ALA A 108 10.98 -3.58 -10.38
CA ALA A 108 11.07 -4.49 -11.53
C ALA A 108 11.67 -5.86 -11.15
N ALA A 109 12.60 -5.90 -10.20
CA ALA A 109 13.16 -7.15 -9.67
C ALA A 109 12.09 -8.07 -9.03
N LEU A 110 10.97 -7.49 -8.55
CA LEU A 110 9.80 -8.22 -8.05
C LEU A 110 8.69 -8.40 -9.10
N GLY A 111 8.96 -8.07 -10.37
CA GLY A 111 7.96 -8.02 -11.44
C GLY A 111 6.95 -6.87 -11.30
N GLY A 112 7.25 -5.92 -10.43
CA GLY A 112 6.43 -4.75 -10.18
C GLY A 112 6.75 -3.58 -11.10
N ARG A 113 5.88 -2.58 -11.08
CA ARG A 113 6.05 -1.30 -11.76
C ARG A 113 5.34 -0.18 -11.02
N PHE A 114 5.78 1.06 -11.23
CA PHE A 114 5.07 2.23 -10.74
C PHE A 114 4.02 2.70 -11.73
N ILE A 115 2.79 2.90 -11.25
CA ILE A 115 1.63 3.30 -12.07
C ILE A 115 0.95 4.55 -11.50
N ALA A 116 0.36 5.38 -12.36
CA ALA A 116 -0.60 6.39 -11.94
C ALA A 116 -1.93 5.73 -11.53
N ILE A 117 -2.78 6.45 -10.78
CA ILE A 117 -4.12 5.95 -10.39
C ILE A 117 -4.98 5.59 -11.61
N THR A 118 -4.86 6.35 -12.70
CA THR A 118 -5.59 6.09 -13.96
C THR A 118 -5.16 4.80 -14.66
N GLU A 119 -3.95 4.31 -14.39
CA GLU A 119 -3.40 3.06 -14.92
C GLU A 119 -3.76 1.85 -14.04
N ALA A 120 -4.39 2.07 -12.88
CA ALA A 120 -4.88 1.01 -12.01
C ALA A 120 -6.24 0.44 -12.46
N MET A 121 -6.93 1.13 -13.38
CA MET A 121 -8.21 0.73 -13.93
C MET A 121 -8.24 -0.74 -14.41
N GLY A 122 -9.34 -1.43 -14.13
CA GLY A 122 -9.51 -2.85 -14.44
C GLY A 122 -8.89 -3.81 -13.41
N GLY A 123 -8.34 -3.28 -12.30
CA GLY A 123 -8.01 -4.06 -11.12
C GLY A 123 -9.24 -4.47 -10.29
N MET A 124 -8.99 -5.06 -9.12
CA MET A 124 -10.06 -5.37 -8.17
C MET A 124 -10.74 -4.08 -7.68
N PRO A 125 -12.08 -4.00 -7.59
CA PRO A 125 -12.79 -2.77 -7.19
C PRO A 125 -12.28 -2.17 -5.87
N VAL A 126 -12.11 -3.00 -4.83
CA VAL A 126 -11.60 -2.56 -3.53
C VAL A 126 -10.19 -1.95 -3.61
N GLU A 127 -9.31 -2.45 -4.50
CA GLU A 127 -8.00 -1.84 -4.70
C GLU A 127 -8.14 -0.43 -5.30
N MET A 128 -9.09 -0.22 -6.22
CA MET A 128 -9.34 1.12 -6.77
C MET A 128 -9.87 2.09 -5.71
N ASP A 129 -10.78 1.65 -4.84
CA ASP A 129 -11.29 2.47 -3.74
C ASP A 129 -10.18 2.84 -2.74
N LEU A 130 -9.32 1.88 -2.42
CA LEU A 130 -8.14 2.11 -1.58
C LEU A 130 -7.18 3.13 -2.21
N LEU A 131 -6.90 3.01 -3.51
CA LEU A 131 -6.04 3.97 -4.22
C LEU A 131 -6.65 5.37 -4.27
N ARG A 132 -7.97 5.48 -4.46
CA ARG A 132 -8.68 6.75 -4.42
C ARG A 132 -8.58 7.41 -3.05
N HIS A 133 -8.80 6.65 -1.98
CA HIS A 133 -8.66 7.16 -0.63
C HIS A 133 -7.21 7.59 -0.32
N ALA A 134 -6.22 6.80 -0.75
CA ALA A 134 -4.81 7.17 -0.60
C ALA A 134 -4.47 8.46 -1.37
N TYR A 135 -5.04 8.62 -2.56
CA TYR A 135 -4.87 9.83 -3.38
C TYR A 135 -5.48 11.07 -2.72
N GLU A 136 -6.68 10.95 -2.14
CA GLU A 136 -7.35 12.01 -1.37
C GLU A 136 -6.49 12.44 -0.16
N VAL A 137 -6.07 11.48 0.67
CA VAL A 137 -5.22 11.73 1.86
C VAL A 137 -3.90 12.43 1.49
N LEU A 138 -3.24 12.00 0.42
CA LEU A 138 -1.91 12.54 0.06
C LEU A 138 -1.95 13.94 -0.58
N LEU A 139 -3.11 14.36 -1.10
CA LEU A 139 -3.27 15.67 -1.73
C LEU A 139 -3.89 16.72 -0.81
N GLY A 140 -4.71 16.32 0.17
CA GLY A 140 -5.44 17.23 1.04
C GLY A 140 -6.73 17.71 0.41
#